data_AF-A0A1H9U1L1-F1
#
_entry.id   AF-A0A1H9U1L1-F1
#
_cell.length_a   1.000
_cell.length_b   1.000
_cell.length_c   1.000
_cell.angle_alpha   90.00
_cell.angle_beta   90.00
_cell.angle_gamma   90.00
#
_symmetry.space_group_name_H-M   'P 1'
#
loop_
_entity.id
_entity.type
_entity.pdbx_description
1 polymer ?
#
loop_
_entity_poly.entity_id
_entity_poly.type
_entity_poly.pdbx_seq_one_letter_code
_entity_poly.pdbx_strand_id
1 'polypeptide(L)'
;MEQEKLNELISENNTLKEKLTKRNEQYIFSLTKALDVANLTEERQAVILNDTLKPLVDGQKSGQTARQLFGTVTEYTTVLLSSPAKAKGVEGKSWMYMVDGGLLMTAMMCLVSAMSGFFNKNSEGTEMGLLSLLMVFVLGGAGVLLITKNMPDRRGNKKGSIIRYLLVSTAVILVWAFAMGIIILAIPQSINPTFSAPVYAILGIGLFAAKIYLKKKWNLQNTFM
;
A
#
# COMPACT_ATOMS: atom_id res chain seq x y z
N MET A 1 -5.62 -22.78 9.07
CA MET A 1 -5.95 -21.38 9.35
C MET A 1 -5.93 -20.47 8.11
N GLU A 2 -4.82 -20.24 7.40
CA GLU A 2 -4.85 -19.39 6.16
C GLU A 2 -5.52 -20.10 4.97
N GLN A 3 -5.23 -21.38 4.75
CA GLN A 3 -5.86 -22.17 3.66
C GLN A 3 -7.38 -22.34 3.84
N GLU A 4 -7.84 -22.53 5.08
CA GLU A 4 -9.28 -22.65 5.38
C GLU A 4 -10.03 -21.36 5.06
N LYS A 5 -9.47 -20.20 5.43
CA LYS A 5 -10.05 -18.89 5.09
C LYS A 5 -10.09 -18.64 3.58
N LEU A 6 -9.06 -19.07 2.86
CA LEU A 6 -9.05 -19.01 1.39
C LEU A 6 -10.17 -19.87 0.79
N ASN A 7 -10.32 -21.10 1.28
CA ASN A 7 -11.35 -22.03 0.82
C ASN A 7 -12.76 -21.51 1.12
N GLU A 8 -12.99 -20.92 2.31
CA GLU A 8 -14.25 -20.24 2.64
C GLU A 8 -14.56 -19.10 1.67
N LEU A 9 -13.55 -18.29 1.34
CA LEU A 9 -13.69 -17.13 0.46
C LEU A 9 -13.95 -17.55 -1.00
N ILE A 10 -13.32 -18.64 -1.46
CA ILE A 10 -13.60 -19.26 -2.76
C ILE A 10 -15.02 -19.83 -2.79
N SER A 11 -15.45 -20.52 -1.72
CA SER A 11 -16.81 -21.04 -1.60
C SER A 11 -17.84 -19.92 -1.66
N GLU A 12 -17.65 -18.85 -0.88
CA GLU A 12 -18.52 -17.67 -0.91
C GLU A 12 -18.59 -17.08 -2.32
N ASN A 13 -17.46 -16.94 -3.03
CA ASN A 13 -17.43 -16.45 -4.40
C ASN A 13 -18.26 -17.31 -5.35
N ASN A 14 -18.19 -18.64 -5.23
CA ASN A 14 -18.98 -19.53 -6.07
C ASN A 14 -20.49 -19.33 -5.82
N THR A 15 -20.90 -19.23 -4.54
CA THR A 15 -22.32 -18.96 -4.21
C THR A 15 -22.79 -17.59 -4.71
N LEU A 16 -21.91 -16.59 -4.78
CA LEU A 16 -22.26 -15.26 -5.30
C LEU A 16 -22.34 -15.26 -6.83
N LYS A 17 -21.48 -16.03 -7.52
CA LYS A 17 -21.52 -16.17 -8.99
C LYS A 17 -22.84 -16.76 -9.47
N GLU A 18 -23.38 -17.74 -8.76
CA GLU A 18 -24.68 -18.38 -9.08
C GLU A 18 -25.86 -17.39 -9.03
N LYS A 19 -25.73 -16.31 -8.26
CA LYS A 19 -26.79 -15.30 -8.09
C LYS A 19 -26.77 -14.22 -9.18
N LEU A 20 -25.79 -14.23 -10.08
CA LEU A 20 -25.62 -13.16 -11.06
C LEU A 20 -26.61 -13.28 -12.22
N THR A 21 -27.03 -12.13 -12.75
CA THR A 21 -27.67 -12.10 -14.08
C THR A 21 -26.67 -12.48 -15.17
N LYS A 22 -27.14 -13.03 -16.29
CA LYS A 22 -26.29 -13.40 -17.45
C LYS A 22 -25.32 -12.29 -17.90
N ARG A 23 -25.79 -11.03 -17.90
CA ARG A 23 -24.97 -9.87 -18.30
C ARG A 23 -23.83 -9.60 -17.31
N ASN A 24 -24.09 -9.77 -16.01
CA ASN A 24 -23.10 -9.57 -14.96
C ASN A 24 -22.15 -10.77 -14.87
N GLU A 25 -22.64 -11.98 -15.10
CA GLU A 25 -21.85 -13.20 -15.21
C GLU A 25 -20.79 -13.09 -16.32
N GLN A 26 -21.18 -12.65 -17.52
CA GLN A 26 -20.25 -12.47 -18.64
C GLN A 26 -19.14 -11.44 -18.34
N TYR A 27 -19.47 -10.39 -17.59
CA TYR A 27 -18.50 -9.42 -17.12
C TYR A 27 -17.50 -10.07 -16.15
N ILE A 28 -17.98 -10.83 -15.17
CA ILE A 28 -17.13 -11.54 -14.20
C ILE A 28 -16.25 -12.59 -14.87
N PHE A 29 -16.75 -13.30 -15.88
CA PHE A 29 -15.94 -14.23 -16.67
C PHE A 29 -14.78 -13.51 -17.36
N SER A 30 -15.08 -12.39 -18.01
CA SER A 30 -14.08 -11.59 -18.71
C SER A 30 -13.06 -10.96 -17.74
N LEU A 31 -13.52 -10.53 -16.57
CA LEU A 31 -12.66 -10.04 -15.49
C LEU A 31 -11.73 -11.15 -14.97
N THR A 32 -12.26 -12.34 -14.70
CA THR A 32 -11.46 -13.47 -14.22
C THR A 32 -10.34 -13.80 -15.21
N LYS A 33 -10.67 -13.89 -16.50
CA LYS A 33 -9.68 -14.10 -17.56
C LYS A 33 -8.61 -12.99 -17.61
N ALA A 34 -9.00 -11.74 -17.41
CA ALA A 34 -8.05 -10.62 -17.39
C ALA A 34 -7.11 -10.70 -16.16
N LEU A 35 -7.61 -11.18 -15.02
CA LEU A 35 -6.82 -11.40 -13.80
C LEU A 35 -5.89 -12.62 -13.92
N ASP A 36 -6.30 -13.66 -14.66
CA ASP A 36 -5.46 -14.83 -14.97
C ASP A 36 -4.28 -14.43 -15.84
N VAL A 37 -4.52 -13.65 -16.89
CA VAL A 37 -3.47 -13.10 -17.77
C VAL A 37 -2.48 -12.22 -17.00
N ALA A 38 -2.93 -11.55 -15.94
CA ALA A 38 -2.08 -10.74 -15.08
C ALA A 38 -1.23 -11.56 -14.07
N ASN A 39 -1.29 -12.90 -14.11
CA ASN A 39 -0.55 -13.82 -13.22
C ASN A 39 -0.74 -13.50 -11.73
N LEU A 40 -1.95 -13.12 -11.33
CA LEU A 40 -2.28 -12.88 -9.92
C LEU A 40 -2.35 -14.19 -9.15
N THR A 41 -1.97 -14.16 -7.86
CA THR A 41 -2.13 -15.31 -6.97
C THR A 41 -3.61 -15.65 -6.79
N GLU A 42 -3.92 -16.93 -6.58
CA GLU A 42 -5.28 -17.43 -6.35
C GLU A 42 -5.96 -16.70 -5.17
N GLU A 43 -5.22 -16.46 -4.09
CA GLU A 43 -5.66 -15.64 -2.96
C GLU A 43 -6.12 -14.25 -3.38
N ARG A 44 -5.30 -13.56 -4.17
CA ARG A 44 -5.59 -12.18 -4.59
C ARG A 44 -6.76 -12.14 -5.55
N GLN A 45 -6.86 -13.10 -6.47
CA GLN A 45 -8.03 -13.24 -7.31
C GLN A 45 -9.30 -13.51 -6.51
N ALA A 46 -9.25 -14.41 -5.54
CA ALA A 46 -10.38 -14.73 -4.69
C ALA A 46 -10.88 -13.48 -3.95
N VAL A 47 -9.97 -12.69 -3.36
CA VAL A 47 -10.31 -11.42 -2.69
C VAL A 47 -10.92 -10.41 -3.67
N ILE A 48 -10.31 -10.21 -4.85
CA ILE A 48 -10.81 -9.30 -5.88
C ILE A 48 -12.21 -9.71 -6.34
N LEU A 49 -12.43 -11.00 -6.58
CA LEU A 49 -13.72 -11.54 -6.98
C LEU A 49 -14.76 -11.33 -5.89
N ASN A 50 -14.43 -11.60 -4.62
CA ASN A 50 -15.35 -11.39 -3.50
C ASN A 50 -15.79 -9.93 -3.37
N ASP A 51 -14.81 -9.01 -3.43
CA ASP A 51 -15.03 -7.57 -3.39
C ASP A 51 -15.83 -7.06 -4.60
N THR A 52 -15.78 -7.75 -5.74
CA THR A 52 -16.56 -7.42 -6.94
C THR A 52 -17.97 -7.99 -6.89
N LEU A 53 -18.10 -9.24 -6.46
CA LEU A 53 -19.33 -10.02 -6.52
C LEU A 53 -20.38 -9.50 -5.54
N LYS A 54 -20.00 -9.13 -4.31
CA LYS A 54 -20.92 -8.59 -3.29
C LYS A 54 -21.70 -7.36 -3.78
N PRO A 55 -21.04 -6.25 -4.16
CA PRO A 55 -21.75 -5.08 -4.68
C PRO A 55 -22.47 -5.34 -6.00
N LEU A 56 -22.02 -6.32 -6.80
CA LEU A 56 -22.69 -6.67 -8.05
C LEU A 56 -24.02 -7.41 -7.83
N VAL A 57 -24.05 -8.35 -6.87
CA VAL A 57 -25.25 -9.07 -6.44
C VAL A 57 -26.27 -8.13 -5.80
N ASP A 58 -25.82 -7.10 -5.09
CA ASP A 58 -26.71 -6.09 -4.52
C ASP A 58 -27.18 -5.07 -5.56
N GLY A 59 -26.28 -4.52 -6.38
CA GLY A 59 -26.62 -3.51 -7.39
C GLY A 59 -27.59 -4.04 -8.45
N GLN A 60 -27.48 -5.31 -8.85
CA GLN A 60 -28.38 -5.90 -9.84
C GLN A 60 -29.84 -5.96 -9.39
N LYS A 61 -30.13 -5.97 -8.08
CA LYS A 61 -31.52 -5.89 -7.56
C LYS A 61 -32.20 -4.58 -7.97
N SER A 62 -31.40 -3.53 -8.21
CA SER A 62 -31.83 -2.22 -8.72
C SER A 62 -31.62 -2.05 -10.23
N GLY A 63 -31.32 -3.13 -10.96
CA GLY A 63 -31.08 -3.11 -12.40
C GLY A 63 -29.69 -2.61 -12.82
N GLN A 64 -28.79 -2.36 -11.87
CA GLN A 64 -27.43 -1.92 -12.17
C GLN A 64 -26.59 -3.06 -12.75
N THR A 65 -25.85 -2.74 -13.80
CA THR A 65 -24.96 -3.68 -14.49
C THR A 65 -23.53 -3.52 -14.00
N ALA A 66 -22.72 -4.58 -14.12
CA ALA A 66 -21.30 -4.54 -13.77
C ALA A 66 -20.56 -3.38 -14.44
N ARG A 67 -20.91 -3.07 -15.70
CA ARG A 67 -20.29 -1.97 -16.45
C ARG A 67 -20.65 -0.59 -15.88
N GLN A 68 -21.85 -0.42 -15.33
CA GLN A 68 -22.24 0.82 -14.65
C GLN A 68 -21.56 0.97 -13.28
N LEU A 69 -21.32 -0.15 -12.59
CA LEU A 69 -20.67 -0.16 -11.28
C LEU A 69 -19.14 -0.02 -11.35
N PHE A 70 -18.52 -0.62 -12.37
CA PHE A 70 -17.07 -0.82 -12.41
C PHE A 70 -16.39 -0.27 -13.67
N GLY A 71 -17.15 0.20 -14.66
CA GLY A 71 -16.61 0.56 -15.97
C GLY A 71 -16.32 -0.68 -16.83
N THR A 72 -15.51 -0.53 -17.88
CA THR A 72 -15.10 -1.66 -18.72
C THR A 72 -14.19 -2.62 -17.95
N VAL A 73 -14.12 -3.88 -18.40
CA VAL A 73 -13.23 -4.87 -17.76
C VAL A 73 -11.77 -4.41 -17.82
N THR A 74 -11.35 -3.79 -18.91
CA THR A 74 -9.99 -3.26 -19.08
C THR A 74 -9.69 -2.16 -18.07
N GLU A 75 -10.54 -1.13 -17.98
CA GLU A 75 -10.40 -0.05 -16.99
C GLU A 75 -10.43 -0.59 -15.56
N TYR A 76 -11.31 -1.55 -15.30
CA TYR A 76 -11.40 -2.13 -13.97
C TYR A 76 -10.13 -2.92 -13.63
N THR A 77 -9.62 -3.72 -14.56
CA THR A 77 -8.40 -4.51 -14.38
C THR A 77 -7.20 -3.59 -14.17
N THR A 78 -7.06 -2.52 -14.95
CA THR A 78 -5.96 -1.56 -14.75
C THR A 78 -6.05 -0.88 -13.38
N VAL A 79 -7.26 -0.55 -12.91
CA VAL A 79 -7.47 -0.03 -11.55
C VAL A 79 -7.10 -1.08 -10.49
N LEU A 80 -7.42 -2.36 -10.68
CA LEU A 80 -7.09 -3.44 -9.74
C LEU A 80 -5.58 -3.72 -9.66
N LEU A 81 -4.88 -3.57 -10.78
CA LEU A 81 -3.45 -3.75 -10.87
C LEU A 81 -2.66 -2.53 -10.37
N SER A 82 -3.19 -1.32 -10.58
CA SER A 82 -2.55 -0.06 -10.18
C SER A 82 -2.92 0.42 -8.78
N SER A 83 -4.07 0.00 -8.25
CA SER A 83 -4.41 0.28 -6.86
C SER A 83 -3.56 -0.62 -5.97
N PRO A 84 -2.85 -0.09 -4.95
CA PRO A 84 -2.44 -0.93 -3.85
C PRO A 84 -3.74 -1.53 -3.31
N ALA A 85 -3.95 -2.83 -3.54
CA ALA A 85 -5.25 -3.42 -3.25
C ALA A 85 -5.54 -3.17 -1.76
N LYS A 86 -6.78 -2.77 -1.49
CA LYS A 86 -7.24 -2.57 -0.12
C LYS A 86 -6.73 -3.71 0.72
N ALA A 87 -5.98 -3.33 1.74
CA ALA A 87 -5.28 -4.25 2.59
C ALA A 87 -6.31 -4.89 3.55
N LYS A 88 -7.24 -5.68 3.00
CA LYS A 88 -8.29 -6.39 3.74
C LYS A 88 -7.76 -7.67 4.41
N GLY A 89 -6.47 -7.95 4.32
CA GLY A 89 -5.77 -8.99 5.10
C GLY A 89 -4.92 -8.45 6.27
N VAL A 90 -5.06 -7.16 6.63
CA VAL A 90 -4.12 -6.45 7.53
C VAL A 90 -4.32 -6.72 9.01
N GLU A 91 -5.44 -7.31 9.42
CA GLU A 91 -5.79 -7.44 10.85
C GLU A 91 -4.90 -8.43 11.63
N GLY A 92 -4.05 -9.23 10.96
CA GLY A 92 -3.00 -10.03 11.61
C GLY A 92 -1.55 -9.66 11.24
N LYS A 93 -1.34 -8.87 10.19
CA LYS A 93 -0.01 -8.59 9.59
C LYS A 93 0.36 -7.09 9.59
N SER A 94 -0.41 -6.23 10.25
CA SER A 94 -0.22 -4.75 10.27
C SER A 94 1.23 -4.31 10.53
N TRP A 95 1.92 -4.96 11.47
CA TRP A 95 3.30 -4.63 11.79
C TRP A 95 4.28 -4.94 10.64
N MET A 96 4.03 -6.01 9.85
CA MET A 96 4.86 -6.36 8.68
C MET A 96 4.73 -5.31 7.58
N TYR A 97 3.53 -4.76 7.40
CA TYR A 97 3.28 -3.65 6.47
C TYR A 97 3.94 -2.34 6.96
N MET A 98 3.95 -2.10 8.28
CA MET A 98 4.70 -0.97 8.85
C MET A 98 6.20 -1.13 8.65
N VAL A 99 6.75 -2.34 8.83
CA VAL A 99 8.17 -2.61 8.57
C VAL A 99 8.49 -2.43 7.08
N ASP A 100 7.67 -2.95 6.16
CA ASP A 100 7.88 -2.78 4.71
C ASP A 100 7.85 -1.30 4.30
N GLY A 101 6.89 -0.53 4.81
CA GLY A 101 6.80 0.91 4.57
C GLY A 101 7.94 1.70 5.21
N GLY A 102 8.34 1.34 6.43
CA GLY A 102 9.45 1.97 7.15
C GLY A 102 10.79 1.72 6.46
N LEU A 103 11.05 0.49 6.02
CA LEU A 103 12.25 0.15 5.24
C LEU A 103 12.31 0.96 3.94
N LEU A 104 11.18 1.08 3.22
CA LEU A 104 11.11 1.86 1.99
C LEU A 104 11.45 3.33 2.23
N MET A 105 10.75 3.98 3.17
CA MET A 105 10.94 5.41 3.44
C MET A 105 12.35 5.70 3.94
N THR A 106 12.90 4.86 4.82
CA THR A 106 14.26 5.02 5.34
C THR A 106 15.30 4.78 4.25
N ALA A 107 15.12 3.75 3.40
CA ALA A 107 15.99 3.52 2.26
C ALA A 107 16.00 4.71 1.29
N MET A 108 14.82 5.26 0.98
CA MET A 108 14.69 6.44 0.12
C MET A 108 15.39 7.66 0.73
N MET A 109 15.23 7.91 2.03
CA MET A 109 15.92 9.01 2.70
C MET A 109 17.44 8.84 2.65
N CYS A 110 17.95 7.64 2.97
CA CYS A 110 19.38 7.34 2.84
C CYS A 110 19.90 7.58 1.41
N LEU A 111 19.16 7.14 0.38
CA LEU A 111 19.56 7.35 -1.01
C LEU A 111 19.54 8.83 -1.40
N VAL A 112 18.56 9.60 -0.93
CA VAL A 112 18.50 11.06 -1.14
C VAL A 112 19.66 11.78 -0.44
N SER A 113 20.00 11.40 0.80
CA SER A 113 21.15 11.94 1.53
C SER A 113 22.47 11.56 0.83
N ALA A 114 22.59 10.32 0.34
CA ALA A 114 23.77 9.87 -0.42
C ALA A 114 23.94 10.66 -1.73
N MET A 115 22.87 10.81 -2.53
CA MET A 115 22.91 11.60 -3.75
C MET A 115 23.28 13.05 -3.46
N SER A 116 22.66 13.65 -2.43
CA SER A 116 22.96 15.02 -2.04
C SER A 116 24.43 15.18 -1.65
N GLY A 117 24.99 14.28 -0.85
CA GLY A 117 26.40 14.34 -0.46
C GLY A 117 27.40 14.08 -1.61
N PHE A 118 27.03 13.29 -2.62
CA PHE A 118 27.87 13.07 -3.80
C PHE A 118 27.83 14.24 -4.80
N PHE A 119 26.67 14.85 -5.01
CA PHE A 119 26.48 15.90 -6.02
C PHE A 119 26.57 17.32 -5.47
N ASN A 120 26.32 17.53 -4.17
CA ASN A 120 26.31 18.82 -3.50
C ASN A 120 27.08 18.76 -2.17
N LYS A 121 28.39 19.06 -2.19
CA LYS A 121 29.23 19.12 -0.98
C LYS A 121 28.79 20.15 0.08
N ASN A 122 27.94 21.11 -0.29
CA ASN A 122 27.38 22.13 0.61
C ASN A 122 25.90 21.89 0.93
N SER A 123 25.38 20.67 0.76
CA SER A 123 23.99 20.34 1.08
C SER A 123 23.76 20.15 2.59
N GLU A 124 24.00 21.22 3.35
CA GLU A 124 23.58 21.28 4.74
C GLU A 124 22.04 21.18 4.80
N GLY A 125 21.53 20.17 5.52
CA GLY A 125 20.09 19.99 5.77
C GLY A 125 19.42 18.80 5.07
N THR A 126 20.10 18.10 4.15
CA THR A 126 19.55 16.86 3.54
C THR A 126 20.08 15.59 4.21
N GLU A 127 21.10 15.70 5.05
CA GLU A 127 21.64 14.59 5.83
C GLU A 127 20.79 14.33 7.07
N MET A 128 20.35 13.08 7.23
CA MET A 128 19.54 12.67 8.38
C MET A 128 20.38 11.80 9.31
N GLY A 129 20.55 12.25 10.55
CA GLY A 129 21.24 11.47 11.56
C GLY A 129 20.52 10.15 11.88
N LEU A 130 21.22 9.25 12.57
CA LEU A 130 20.72 7.91 12.90
C LEU A 130 19.33 7.90 13.58
N LEU A 131 19.12 8.77 14.57
CA LEU A 131 17.83 8.86 15.28
C LEU A 131 16.74 9.45 14.38
N SER A 132 17.09 10.38 13.49
CA SER A 132 16.19 10.89 12.47
C SER A 132 15.73 9.77 11.53
N LEU A 133 16.67 8.93 11.07
CA LEU A 133 16.36 7.78 10.21
C LEU A 133 15.50 6.73 10.92
N LEU A 134 15.76 6.44 12.19
CA LEU A 134 14.90 5.55 12.99
C LEU A 134 13.48 6.11 13.14
N MET A 135 13.36 7.42 13.30
CA MET A 135 12.05 8.06 13.34
C MET A 135 11.34 8.02 11.99
N VAL A 136 12.05 8.24 10.87
CA VAL A 136 11.53 8.03 9.51
C VAL A 136 11.03 6.60 9.33
N PHE A 137 11.75 5.60 9.85
CA PHE A 137 11.32 4.21 9.78
C PHE A 137 9.97 4.01 10.48
N VAL A 138 9.85 4.47 11.72
CA VAL A 138 8.64 4.28 12.54
C VAL A 138 7.46 5.07 11.97
N LEU A 139 7.63 6.38 11.74
CA LEU A 139 6.56 7.25 11.26
C LEU A 139 6.23 7.02 9.79
N GLY A 140 7.23 6.68 8.96
CA GLY A 140 7.02 6.31 7.56
C GLY A 140 6.21 5.03 7.45
N GLY A 141 6.56 4.00 8.23
CA GLY A 141 5.80 2.76 8.30
C GLY A 141 4.35 2.95 8.77
N ALA A 142 4.16 3.69 9.88
CA ALA A 142 2.82 4.01 10.39
C ALA A 142 2.03 4.90 9.42
N GLY A 143 2.67 5.90 8.83
CA GLY A 143 2.08 6.86 7.90
C GLY A 143 1.58 6.19 6.64
N VAL A 144 2.38 5.32 6.01
CA VAL A 144 1.95 4.52 4.85
C VAL A 144 0.74 3.66 5.20
N LEU A 145 0.73 3.01 6.37
CA LEU A 145 -0.41 2.21 6.80
C LEU A 145 -1.67 3.06 7.00
N LEU A 146 -1.56 4.23 7.63
CA LEU A 146 -2.69 5.12 7.87
C LEU A 146 -3.24 5.70 6.55
N ILE A 147 -2.37 6.15 5.65
CA ILE A 147 -2.75 6.70 4.35
C ILE A 147 -3.43 5.62 3.50
N THR A 148 -2.85 4.42 3.42
CA THR A 148 -3.42 3.32 2.63
C THR A 148 -4.76 2.84 3.18
N LYS A 149 -4.94 2.74 4.50
CA LYS A 149 -6.23 2.39 5.12
C LYS A 149 -7.33 3.43 4.87
N ASN A 150 -6.96 4.70 4.74
CA ASN A 150 -7.91 5.78 4.52
C ASN A 150 -8.03 6.18 3.04
N MET A 151 -7.34 5.50 2.12
CA MET A 151 -7.40 5.80 0.70
C MET A 151 -8.85 5.60 0.18
N PRO A 152 -9.43 6.60 -0.49
CA PRO A 152 -10.81 6.51 -0.93
C PRO A 152 -10.93 5.46 -2.02
N ASP A 153 -12.01 4.66 -1.98
CA ASP A 153 -12.38 3.84 -3.13
C ASP A 153 -12.56 4.75 -4.34
N ARG A 154 -11.77 4.53 -5.38
CA ARG A 154 -11.97 5.17 -6.69
C ARG A 154 -13.34 4.88 -7.32
N ARG A 155 -14.17 4.03 -6.68
CA ARG A 155 -15.52 3.64 -7.13
C ARG A 155 -16.67 4.18 -6.29
N GLY A 156 -16.39 4.80 -5.15
CA GLY A 156 -17.42 5.38 -4.30
C GLY A 156 -17.53 6.87 -4.53
N ASN A 157 -18.67 7.36 -5.03
CA ASN A 157 -19.03 8.79 -5.10
C ASN A 157 -19.20 9.45 -3.71
N LYS A 158 -18.57 8.91 -2.66
CA LYS A 158 -18.63 9.41 -1.29
C LYS A 158 -17.56 10.48 -1.11
N LYS A 159 -17.91 11.73 -1.45
CA LYS A 159 -17.06 12.93 -1.22
C LYS A 159 -16.43 12.97 0.19
N GLY A 160 -17.12 12.45 1.21
CA GLY A 160 -16.59 12.36 2.59
C GLY A 160 -15.35 11.47 2.76
N SER A 161 -15.12 10.48 1.88
CA SER A 161 -13.95 9.59 1.93
C SER A 161 -12.67 10.31 1.49
N ILE A 162 -12.76 11.19 0.50
CA ILE A 162 -11.63 12.02 0.04
C ILE A 162 -11.22 13.04 1.10
N ILE A 163 -12.18 13.69 1.76
CA ILE A 163 -11.88 14.65 2.84
C ILE A 163 -11.15 13.94 3.99
N ARG A 164 -11.62 12.76 4.41
CA ARG A 164 -10.96 11.96 5.43
C ARG A 164 -9.55 11.54 5.02
N TYR A 165 -9.35 11.11 3.78
CA TYR A 165 -8.03 10.78 3.25
C TYR A 165 -7.07 11.95 3.29
N LEU A 166 -7.52 13.13 2.83
CA LEU A 166 -6.72 14.34 2.85
C LEU A 166 -6.37 14.74 4.28
N LEU A 167 -7.34 14.75 5.20
CA LEU A 167 -7.10 15.08 6.61
C LEU A 167 -6.09 14.12 7.26
N VAL A 168 -6.22 12.81 7.02
CA VAL A 168 -5.27 11.82 7.57
C VAL A 168 -3.88 12.01 6.97
N SER A 169 -3.79 12.21 5.66
CA SER A 169 -2.49 12.42 4.98
C SER A 169 -1.81 13.69 5.47
N THR A 170 -2.56 14.79 5.61
CA THR A 170 -2.07 16.04 6.19
C THR A 170 -1.64 15.86 7.64
N ALA A 171 -2.42 15.16 8.46
CA ALA A 171 -2.05 14.90 9.86
C ALA A 171 -0.76 14.09 9.97
N VAL A 172 -0.55 13.07 9.13
CA VAL A 172 0.70 12.29 9.08
C VAL A 172 1.89 13.18 8.76
N ILE A 173 1.77 14.07 7.78
CA ILE A 173 2.84 15.00 7.39
C ILE A 173 3.13 15.99 8.54
N LEU A 174 2.10 16.51 9.21
CA LEU A 174 2.26 17.42 10.35
C LEU A 174 2.95 16.74 11.53
N VAL A 175 2.55 15.51 11.87
CA VAL A 175 3.18 14.72 12.94
C VAL A 175 4.63 14.45 12.61
N TRP A 176 4.94 14.09 11.36
CA TRP A 176 6.31 13.90 10.90
C TRP A 176 7.14 15.19 11.00
N ALA A 177 6.63 16.32 10.51
CA ALA A 177 7.33 17.60 10.54
C ALA A 177 7.58 18.07 11.98
N PHE A 178 6.58 17.91 12.86
CA PHE A 178 6.71 18.23 14.28
C PHE A 178 7.74 17.34 14.98
N ALA A 179 7.70 16.03 14.73
CA ALA A 179 8.69 15.09 15.27
C ALA A 179 10.11 15.43 14.78
N MET A 180 10.27 15.80 13.51
CA MET A 180 11.56 16.24 12.97
C MET A 180 12.05 17.53 13.64
N GLY A 181 11.15 18.50 13.84
CA GLY A 181 11.46 19.72 14.58
C GLY A 181 11.99 19.43 15.98
N ILE A 182 11.38 18.50 16.70
CA ILE A 182 11.87 18.07 18.03
C ILE A 182 13.26 17.47 17.93
N ILE A 183 13.53 16.57 16.96
CA ILE A 183 14.86 15.97 16.81
C ILE A 183 15.91 17.05 16.53
N ILE A 184 15.63 17.97 15.61
CA ILE A 184 16.59 19.03 15.23
C ILE A 184 16.90 19.95 16.42
N LEU A 185 15.89 20.31 17.22
CA LEU A 185 16.03 21.28 18.31
C LEU A 185 16.54 20.65 19.62
N ALA A 186 16.14 19.42 19.92
CA ALA A 186 16.38 18.80 21.23
C ALA A 186 17.48 17.73 21.23
N ILE A 187 17.86 17.19 20.06
CA ILE A 187 18.77 16.06 19.97
C ILE A 187 20.12 16.49 19.37
N PRO A 188 21.18 16.62 20.18
CA PRO A 188 22.49 17.03 19.68
C PRO A 188 23.13 15.97 18.76
N GLN A 189 24.05 16.44 17.90
CA GLN A 189 24.74 15.60 16.90
C GLN A 189 25.55 14.45 17.53
N SER A 190 25.96 14.57 18.80
CA SER A 190 26.67 13.50 19.52
C SER A 190 25.83 12.22 19.69
N ILE A 191 24.50 12.35 19.77
CA ILE A 191 23.57 11.21 19.91
C ILE A 191 22.76 10.96 18.63
N ASN A 192 22.73 11.92 17.70
CA ASN A 192 22.15 11.77 16.37
C ASN A 192 23.20 11.98 15.26
N PRO A 193 24.24 11.15 15.20
CA PRO A 193 25.33 11.35 14.25
C PRO A 193 24.84 11.17 12.81
N THR A 194 25.36 12.00 11.91
CA THR A 194 25.24 11.82 10.46
C THR A 194 26.34 10.90 9.94
N PHE A 195 26.12 10.37 8.74
CA PHE A 195 27.06 9.48 8.06
C PHE A 195 27.63 10.13 6.79
N SER A 196 28.71 9.59 6.25
CA SER A 196 29.22 10.01 4.95
C SER A 196 28.33 9.51 3.81
N ALA A 197 28.37 10.18 2.65
CA ALA A 197 27.57 9.80 1.48
C ALA A 197 27.71 8.32 1.07
N PRO A 198 28.91 7.70 1.06
CA PRO A 198 29.04 6.26 0.79
C PRO A 198 28.33 5.37 1.81
N VAL A 199 28.34 5.76 3.09
CA VAL A 199 27.67 4.99 4.15
C VAL A 199 26.16 5.08 3.97
N TYR A 200 25.61 6.27 3.70
CA TYR A 200 24.20 6.41 3.36
C TYR A 200 23.82 5.58 2.12
N ALA A 201 24.67 5.52 1.09
CA ALA A 201 24.40 4.73 -0.10
C ALA A 201 24.30 3.23 0.23
N ILE A 202 25.27 2.71 1.00
CA ILE A 202 25.29 1.30 1.43
C ILE A 202 24.07 0.98 2.29
N LEU A 203 23.72 1.85 3.26
CA LEU A 203 22.54 1.69 4.09
C LEU A 203 21.25 1.71 3.26
N GLY A 204 21.12 2.66 2.33
CA GLY A 204 19.95 2.78 1.47
C GLY A 204 19.73 1.52 0.61
N ILE A 205 20.79 1.05 -0.06
CA ILE A 205 20.76 -0.18 -0.85
C ILE A 205 20.47 -1.40 0.04
N GLY A 206 21.11 -1.49 1.20
CA GLY A 206 20.92 -2.59 2.15
C GLY A 206 19.50 -2.67 2.70
N LEU A 207 18.91 -1.53 3.09
CA LEU A 207 17.52 -1.45 3.56
C LEU A 207 16.53 -1.76 2.45
N PHE A 208 16.80 -1.32 1.22
CA PHE A 208 15.95 -1.65 0.07
C PHE A 208 16.03 -3.14 -0.28
N ALA A 209 17.22 -3.74 -0.25
CA ALA A 209 17.39 -5.18 -0.42
C ALA A 209 16.69 -5.98 0.70
N ALA A 210 16.80 -5.53 1.95
CA ALA A 210 16.09 -6.12 3.08
C ALA A 210 14.57 -6.04 2.90
N LYS A 211 14.05 -4.92 2.38
CA LYS A 211 12.64 -4.77 2.02
C LYS A 211 12.22 -5.83 1.00
N ILE A 212 12.96 -5.97 -0.11
CA ILE A 212 12.65 -6.96 -1.16
C ILE A 212 12.65 -8.38 -0.58
N TYR A 213 13.67 -8.70 0.23
CA TYR A 213 13.79 -10.00 0.88
C TYR A 213 12.61 -10.28 1.83
N LEU A 214 12.28 -9.35 2.72
CA LEU A 214 11.20 -9.51 3.69
C LEU A 214 9.82 -9.53 3.02
N LYS A 215 9.61 -8.71 1.98
CA LYS A 215 8.39 -8.75 1.17
C LYS A 215 8.18 -10.14 0.57
N LYS A 216 9.23 -10.76 0.02
CA LYS A 216 9.18 -12.13 -0.50
C LYS A 216 8.96 -13.16 0.61
N LYS A 217 9.70 -13.05 1.73
CA LYS A 217 9.62 -13.97 2.86
C LYS A 217 8.25 -13.99 3.55
N TRP A 218 7.62 -12.82 3.68
CA TRP A 218 6.33 -12.65 4.34
C TRP A 218 5.13 -12.74 3.39
N ASN A 219 5.40 -12.99 2.10
CA ASN A 219 4.39 -12.99 1.03
C ASN A 219 3.49 -11.72 1.10
N LEU A 220 4.12 -10.56 1.33
CA LEU A 220 3.39 -9.30 1.44
C LEU A 220 2.85 -8.90 0.08
N GLN A 221 1.53 -8.96 -0.04
CA GLN A 221 0.82 -8.50 -1.22
C GLN A 221 0.44 -7.02 -1.03
N ASN A 222 0.39 -6.28 -2.14
CA ASN A 222 -0.13 -4.90 -2.21
C ASN A 222 0.69 -3.82 -1.48
N THR A 223 1.99 -4.03 -1.28
CA THR A 223 2.90 -2.95 -0.88
C THR A 223 3.63 -2.36 -2.08
N PHE A 224 4.03 -1.08 -1.98
CA PHE A 224 4.85 -0.43 -3.02
C PHE A 224 6.10 -1.28 -3.32
N MET A 225 6.43 -1.44 -4.61
CA MET A 225 7.67 -2.08 -5.06
C MET A 225 8.81 -1.08 -4.95
#